data_AF-A0A2G5CSB8-F1
#
_entry.id   AF-A0A2G5CSB8-F1
#
_cell.length_a   1.000
_cell.length_b   1.000
_cell.length_c   1.000
_cell.angle_alpha   90.00
_cell.angle_beta   90.00
_cell.angle_gamma   90.00
#
_symmetry.space_group_name_H-M   'P 1'
#
loop_
_entity.id
_entity.type
_entity.pdbx_description
1 polymer ?
#
loop_
_entity_poly.entity_id
_entity_poly.type
_entity_poly.pdbx_seq_one_letter_code
_entity_poly.pdbx_strand_id
1 'polypeptide(L)'
;MEACRRSNRKRKPSEKARKNTSTSSWIIEDVPDYKERDQELEMISDGFTITQQINRKLNSDQFDIILENMWNDFSIEKKNLFKYLDCLWFDMYMTQETKPKVLKWIKKENIFSKKYVFVPIVCWGHWRLLILCNFGEFIQSQTQCPCMLLLDSLNSSDPKTIEPNIRMFLRDIFREENTEEIADSVANIPLLVPKVPQQQNSEDCGIFVLYYINLFMQSAPEDLSIIESYSNIMNENWFSVEGLETFWNEICTSI
;
A
#
# COMPACT_ATOMS: atom_id res chain seq x y z
N MET A 1 69.32 46.38 28.60
CA MET A 1 68.64 45.48 29.55
C MET A 1 67.55 44.77 28.75
N GLU A 2 67.88 43.69 28.04
CA GLU A 2 67.84 42.28 28.51
C GLU A 2 66.39 41.77 28.67
N ALA A 3 66.00 40.55 28.28
CA ALA A 3 66.63 39.48 27.52
C ALA A 3 65.61 38.33 27.37
N CYS A 4 65.97 37.36 26.51
CA CYS A 4 65.87 35.90 26.70
C CYS A 4 64.48 35.25 26.90
N ARG A 5 64.04 34.37 25.99
CA ARG A 5 64.49 32.97 25.74
C ARG A 5 63.92 31.92 26.70
N ARG A 6 63.46 30.84 26.05
CA ARG A 6 63.61 29.41 26.35
C ARG A 6 62.47 28.64 27.04
N SER A 7 62.13 27.58 26.33
CA SER A 7 61.56 26.30 26.73
C SER A 7 61.96 25.80 28.12
N ASN A 8 61.09 25.00 28.75
CA ASN A 8 61.50 23.65 29.14
C ASN A 8 60.34 22.71 29.44
N ARG A 9 60.47 21.50 28.86
CA ARG A 9 59.79 20.26 29.23
C ARG A 9 60.00 19.92 30.70
N LYS A 10 58.99 19.33 31.36
CA LYS A 10 59.18 18.20 32.28
C LYS A 10 58.09 17.15 32.03
N ARG A 11 58.52 15.89 31.94
CA ARG A 11 57.72 14.67 31.72
C ARG A 11 57.65 13.86 33.02
N LYS A 12 56.46 13.27 33.27
CA LYS A 12 56.14 11.96 33.90
C LYS A 12 56.33 11.84 35.44
N PRO A 13 55.51 11.04 36.17
CA PRO A 13 55.10 9.66 35.82
C PRO A 13 53.61 9.27 36.02
N SER A 14 53.35 8.04 35.57
CA SER A 14 52.13 7.23 35.50
C SER A 14 51.45 6.91 36.84
N GLU A 15 50.12 6.78 36.86
CA GLU A 15 49.41 5.48 37.00
C GLU A 15 47.87 5.59 36.91
N LYS A 16 47.30 4.59 36.23
CA LYS A 16 45.92 4.08 36.15
C LYS A 16 44.76 4.82 36.84
N ALA A 17 43.74 5.15 36.06
CA ALA A 17 42.34 4.99 36.46
C ALA A 17 41.49 4.55 35.26
N ARG A 18 40.89 3.35 35.36
CA ARG A 18 39.82 2.86 34.48
C ARG A 18 38.57 3.72 34.68
N LYS A 19 37.96 4.23 33.62
CA LYS A 19 36.49 4.38 33.51
C LYS A 19 36.04 4.17 32.06
N ASN A 20 35.12 3.23 31.90
CA ASN A 20 34.33 2.96 30.70
C ASN A 20 33.44 4.15 30.31
N THR A 21 32.95 4.08 29.06
CA THR A 21 31.75 4.67 28.43
C THR A 21 32.14 5.45 27.17
N SER A 22 31.44 5.42 26.05
CA SER A 22 30.32 4.62 25.57
C SER A 22 30.37 4.77 24.05
N THR A 23 30.04 3.70 23.36
CA THR A 23 30.00 3.55 21.91
C THR A 23 29.15 4.61 21.21
N SER A 24 29.69 5.20 20.14
CA SER A 24 28.93 5.90 19.10
C SER A 24 28.02 4.89 18.41
N SER A 25 26.73 4.91 18.76
CA SER A 25 25.71 4.16 18.04
C SER A 25 25.05 5.10 17.05
N TRP A 26 25.08 4.72 15.78
CA TRP A 26 24.38 5.39 14.69
C TRP A 26 22.89 5.45 15.03
N ILE A 27 22.33 6.65 14.94
CA ILE A 27 20.89 6.88 15.10
C ILE A 27 20.21 6.11 13.96
N ILE A 28 19.52 5.05 14.33
CA ILE A 28 18.57 4.34 13.47
C ILE A 28 17.47 5.35 13.18
N GLU A 29 17.36 5.80 11.92
CA GLU A 29 16.23 6.61 11.48
C GLU A 29 14.95 5.77 11.62
N ASP A 30 13.96 6.34 12.30
CA ASP A 30 12.67 5.74 12.65
C ASP A 30 11.97 5.10 11.45
N VAL A 31 12.23 3.81 11.27
CA VAL A 31 11.28 2.89 10.67
C VAL A 31 10.05 2.94 11.58
N PRO A 32 8.80 2.99 11.07
CA PRO A 32 7.64 2.70 11.91
C PRO A 32 7.94 1.46 12.73
N ASP A 33 7.48 1.43 13.99
CA ASP A 33 7.67 0.30 14.89
C ASP A 33 7.00 -0.95 14.33
N TYR A 34 7.68 -1.59 13.36
CA TYR A 34 7.37 -2.85 12.75
C TYR A 34 8.06 -3.98 13.52
N LYS A 35 8.99 -3.67 14.43
CA LYS A 35 9.60 -4.69 15.28
C LYS A 35 8.67 -5.12 16.41
N GLU A 36 7.84 -4.22 16.94
CA GLU A 36 6.71 -4.66 17.77
C GLU A 36 5.71 -5.47 16.95
N ARG A 37 5.44 -5.10 15.70
CA ARG A 37 4.53 -5.86 14.82
C ARG A 37 5.07 -7.24 14.43
N ASP A 38 6.36 -7.42 14.18
CA ASP A 38 6.96 -8.73 13.88
C ASP A 38 6.99 -9.63 15.12
N GLN A 39 7.20 -9.07 16.33
CA GLN A 39 7.11 -9.82 17.58
C GLN A 39 5.65 -10.12 17.97
N GLU A 40 4.72 -9.20 17.71
CA GLU A 40 3.30 -9.41 17.91
C GLU A 40 2.75 -10.37 16.85
N LEU A 41 3.21 -10.35 15.60
CA LEU A 41 2.88 -11.32 14.56
C LEU A 41 3.49 -12.70 14.82
N GLU A 42 4.72 -12.81 15.35
CA GLU A 42 5.26 -14.07 15.85
C GLU A 42 4.42 -14.59 17.04
N MET A 43 3.98 -13.71 17.96
CA MET A 43 3.11 -14.06 19.09
C MET A 43 1.62 -14.29 18.71
N ILE A 44 1.13 -13.70 17.62
CA ILE A 44 -0.21 -13.89 17.05
C ILE A 44 -0.24 -15.17 16.21
N SER A 45 0.84 -15.52 15.52
CA SER A 45 0.97 -16.79 14.78
C SER A 45 0.86 -18.02 15.70
N ASP A 46 1.33 -17.89 16.94
CA ASP A 46 1.28 -18.94 17.96
C ASP A 46 -0.02 -18.93 18.79
N GLY A 47 -0.95 -17.99 18.54
CA GLY A 47 -2.10 -17.75 19.42
C GLY A 47 -3.46 -17.44 18.77
N PHE A 48 -3.53 -17.12 17.48
CA PHE A 48 -4.81 -16.86 16.81
C PHE A 48 -5.41 -18.16 16.29
N THR A 49 -5.98 -18.96 17.20
CA THR A 49 -6.87 -20.05 16.80
C THR A 49 -8.16 -19.44 16.28
N ILE A 50 -8.30 -19.26 14.95
CA ILE A 50 -9.56 -18.82 14.33
C ILE A 50 -10.62 -19.90 14.54
N THR A 51 -11.35 -19.77 15.63
CA THR A 51 -12.50 -20.61 15.98
C THR A 51 -13.73 -19.77 16.32
N GLN A 52 -13.70 -18.45 16.08
CA GLN A 52 -14.85 -17.57 16.17
C GLN A 52 -15.10 -16.89 14.83
N GLN A 53 -16.34 -17.01 14.32
CA GLN A 53 -16.85 -16.41 13.08
C GLN A 53 -16.19 -15.08 12.76
N ILE A 54 -15.37 -15.03 11.70
CA ILE A 54 -14.85 -13.78 11.17
C ILE A 54 -16.05 -12.88 10.86
N ASN A 55 -16.09 -11.71 11.50
CA ASN A 55 -17.16 -10.75 11.27
C ASN A 55 -17.12 -10.32 9.80
N ARG A 56 -18.28 -10.26 9.13
CA ARG A 56 -18.33 -9.83 7.73
C ARG A 56 -17.90 -8.38 7.55
N LYS A 57 -18.14 -7.54 8.56
CA LYS A 57 -17.58 -6.19 8.62
C LYS A 57 -16.12 -6.24 9.06
N LEU A 58 -15.22 -6.21 8.08
CA LEU A 58 -13.77 -6.24 8.30
C LEU A 58 -13.25 -4.90 8.85
N ASN A 59 -12.44 -4.98 9.90
CA ASN A 59 -11.52 -3.91 10.28
C ASN A 59 -10.21 -4.01 9.46
N SER A 60 -9.28 -3.05 9.64
CA SER A 60 -8.02 -3.01 8.90
C SER A 60 -7.15 -4.23 9.14
N ASP A 61 -7.03 -4.68 10.39
CA ASP A 61 -6.14 -5.78 10.76
C ASP A 61 -6.62 -7.10 10.15
N GLN A 62 -7.93 -7.35 10.22
CA GLN A 62 -8.56 -8.50 9.58
C GLN A 62 -8.39 -8.46 8.07
N PHE A 63 -8.61 -7.29 7.46
CA PHE A 63 -8.46 -7.13 6.01
C PHE A 63 -7.01 -7.40 5.57
N ASP A 64 -6.02 -6.87 6.27
CA ASP A 64 -4.61 -7.03 5.92
C ASP A 64 -4.14 -8.48 6.07
N ILE A 65 -4.51 -9.17 7.16
CA ILE A 65 -4.20 -10.60 7.34
C ILE A 65 -4.80 -11.43 6.21
N ILE A 66 -6.07 -11.20 5.86
CA ILE A 66 -6.74 -11.95 4.80
C ILE A 66 -6.09 -11.65 3.45
N LEU A 67 -5.79 -10.37 3.16
CA LEU A 67 -5.14 -9.97 1.92
C LEU A 67 -3.74 -10.57 1.80
N GLU A 68 -2.95 -10.60 2.87
CA GLU A 68 -1.62 -11.19 2.89
C GLU A 68 -1.67 -12.70 2.62
N ASN A 69 -2.57 -13.41 3.30
CA ASN A 69 -2.78 -14.85 3.08
C ASN A 69 -3.16 -15.14 1.62
N MET A 70 -4.17 -14.44 1.10
CA MET A 70 -4.57 -14.56 -0.30
C MET A 70 -3.44 -14.18 -1.25
N TRP A 71 -2.65 -13.16 -0.91
CA TRP A 71 -1.51 -12.74 -1.71
C TRP A 71 -0.46 -13.85 -1.82
N ASN A 72 -0.22 -14.58 -0.73
CA ASN A 72 0.77 -15.64 -0.67
C ASN A 72 0.46 -16.80 -1.62
N ASP A 73 -0.81 -17.06 -1.91
CA ASP A 73 -1.24 -18.12 -2.83
C ASP A 73 -0.98 -17.80 -4.31
N PHE A 74 -0.77 -16.53 -4.67
CA PHE A 74 -0.48 -16.16 -6.06
C PHE A 74 0.95 -16.51 -6.48
N SER A 75 1.10 -16.87 -7.76
CA SER A 75 2.39 -17.23 -8.36
C SER A 75 3.37 -16.05 -8.40
N ILE A 76 4.66 -16.37 -8.48
CA ILE A 76 5.72 -15.35 -8.55
C ILE A 76 5.58 -14.48 -9.81
N GLU A 77 5.10 -15.04 -10.93
CA GLU A 77 4.86 -14.33 -12.17
C GLU A 77 3.78 -13.25 -11.99
N LYS A 78 2.69 -13.56 -11.29
CA LYS A 78 1.69 -12.55 -10.92
C LYS A 78 2.30 -11.51 -9.97
N LYS A 79 3.00 -11.93 -8.91
CA LYS A 79 3.65 -11.00 -7.96
C LYS A 79 4.72 -10.10 -8.60
N ASN A 80 5.27 -10.48 -9.75
CA ASN A 80 6.18 -9.63 -10.51
C ASN A 80 5.45 -8.46 -11.17
N LEU A 81 4.23 -8.70 -11.69
CA LEU A 81 3.41 -7.69 -12.37
C LEU A 81 2.59 -6.83 -11.41
N PHE A 82 2.22 -7.38 -10.26
CA PHE A 82 1.31 -6.76 -9.31
C PHE A 82 2.02 -6.31 -8.03
N LYS A 83 1.41 -5.35 -7.35
CA LYS A 83 1.73 -4.93 -5.98
C LYS A 83 0.46 -4.44 -5.30
N TYR A 84 0.40 -4.50 -3.98
CA TYR A 84 -0.62 -3.80 -3.21
C TYR A 84 0.05 -2.86 -2.20
N LEU A 85 -0.66 -1.79 -1.84
CA LEU A 85 -0.32 -0.91 -0.73
C LEU A 85 -1.12 -1.28 0.51
N ASP A 86 -0.58 -0.98 1.67
CA ASP A 86 -1.27 -1.08 2.96
C ASP A 86 -2.55 -0.24 2.96
N CYS A 87 -3.62 -0.80 3.52
CA CYS A 87 -4.96 -0.22 3.44
C CYS A 87 -5.11 1.12 4.18
N LEU A 88 -4.25 1.39 5.16
CA LEU A 88 -4.29 2.62 5.96
C LEU A 88 -3.49 3.75 5.31
N TRP A 89 -2.61 3.46 4.36
CA TRP A 89 -1.71 4.48 3.80
C TRP A 89 -2.45 5.63 3.12
N PHE A 90 -3.58 5.36 2.46
CA PHE A 90 -4.37 6.44 1.86
C PHE A 90 -4.94 7.37 2.94
N ASP A 91 -5.55 6.84 4.00
CA ASP A 91 -6.10 7.65 5.10
C ASP A 91 -5.00 8.41 5.85
N MET A 92 -3.88 7.73 6.17
CA MET A 92 -2.71 8.34 6.79
C MET A 92 -2.12 9.45 5.90
N TYR A 93 -2.12 9.31 4.57
CA TYR A 93 -1.65 10.36 3.68
C TYR A 93 -2.49 11.64 3.76
N MET A 94 -3.79 11.52 4.07
CA MET A 94 -4.68 12.68 4.18
C MET A 94 -4.32 13.58 5.38
N THR A 95 -3.56 13.06 6.35
CA THR A 95 -3.09 13.81 7.52
C THR A 95 -1.70 14.40 7.26
N GLN A 96 -1.55 15.71 7.51
CA GLN A 96 -0.30 16.45 7.22
C GLN A 96 0.93 15.92 7.97
N GLU A 97 0.74 15.41 9.18
CA GLU A 97 1.82 14.86 10.01
C GLU A 97 2.40 13.56 9.44
N THR A 98 1.54 12.68 8.95
CA THR A 98 1.90 11.34 8.46
C THR A 98 2.21 11.32 6.96
N LYS A 99 1.70 12.29 6.19
CA LYS A 99 1.91 12.41 4.73
C LYS A 99 3.37 12.19 4.30
N PRO A 100 4.39 12.89 4.84
CA PRO A 100 5.77 12.70 4.39
C PRO A 100 6.32 11.30 4.65
N LYS A 101 5.84 10.63 5.71
CA LYS A 101 6.25 9.25 6.04
C LYS A 101 5.64 8.27 5.06
N VAL A 102 4.33 8.38 4.80
CA VAL A 102 3.61 7.53 3.85
C VAL A 102 4.24 7.61 2.45
N LEU A 103 4.52 8.82 1.97
CA LEU A 103 5.16 9.04 0.68
C LEU A 103 6.53 8.33 0.58
N LYS A 104 7.34 8.39 1.64
CA LYS A 104 8.61 7.64 1.73
C LYS A 104 8.42 6.13 1.77
N TRP A 105 7.37 5.62 2.40
CA TRP A 105 7.07 4.19 2.43
C TRP A 105 6.63 3.69 1.05
N ILE A 106 5.72 4.40 0.40
CA ILE A 106 5.25 4.06 -0.96
C ILE A 106 6.43 4.02 -1.94
N LYS A 107 7.35 4.98 -1.86
CA LYS A 107 8.56 4.99 -2.69
C LYS A 107 9.40 3.71 -2.54
N LYS A 108 9.46 3.11 -1.35
CA LYS A 108 10.19 1.85 -1.12
C LYS A 108 9.52 0.65 -1.77
N GLU A 109 8.22 0.71 -2.01
CA GLU A 109 7.46 -0.36 -2.66
C GLU A 109 7.71 -0.46 -4.17
N ASN A 110 8.40 0.54 -4.76
CA ASN A 110 8.78 0.57 -6.17
C ASN A 110 7.58 0.33 -7.12
N ILE A 111 6.47 1.03 -6.85
CA ILE A 111 5.19 0.80 -7.54
C ILE A 111 5.25 1.09 -9.04
N PHE A 112 6.16 1.96 -9.49
CA PHE A 112 6.37 2.25 -10.90
C PHE A 112 7.11 1.15 -11.67
N SER A 113 7.61 0.10 -11.00
CA SER A 113 8.08 -1.11 -11.67
C SER A 113 6.96 -2.10 -12.00
N LYS A 114 5.74 -1.82 -11.53
CA LYS A 114 4.61 -2.74 -11.55
C LYS A 114 3.64 -2.35 -12.64
N LYS A 115 3.03 -3.36 -13.24
CA LYS A 115 1.96 -3.17 -14.22
C LYS A 115 0.66 -2.77 -13.53
N TYR A 116 0.42 -3.33 -12.35
CA TYR A 116 -0.78 -3.11 -11.57
C TYR A 116 -0.45 -2.85 -10.11
N VAL A 117 -1.11 -1.86 -9.52
CA VAL A 117 -0.97 -1.54 -8.10
C VAL A 117 -2.35 -1.43 -7.48
N PHE A 118 -2.64 -2.30 -6.51
CA PHE A 118 -3.84 -2.21 -5.70
C PHE A 118 -3.63 -1.22 -4.56
N VAL A 119 -4.59 -0.31 -4.38
CA VAL A 119 -4.65 0.62 -3.27
C VAL A 119 -6.01 0.41 -2.60
N PRO A 120 -6.10 -0.49 -1.60
CA PRO A 120 -7.27 -0.56 -0.74
C PRO A 120 -7.44 0.78 -0.02
N ILE A 121 -8.66 1.32 -0.06
CA ILE A 121 -9.00 2.59 0.58
C ILE A 121 -10.09 2.33 1.59
N VAL A 122 -9.78 2.50 2.87
CA VAL A 122 -10.77 2.52 3.95
C VAL A 122 -10.93 3.94 4.47
N CYS A 123 -12.12 4.52 4.30
CA CYS A 123 -12.46 5.83 4.85
C CYS A 123 -13.83 5.75 5.53
N TRP A 124 -13.89 6.18 6.79
CA TRP A 124 -15.11 6.17 7.61
C TRP A 124 -15.82 4.80 7.65
N GLY A 125 -15.03 3.72 7.65
CA GLY A 125 -15.54 2.34 7.69
C GLY A 125 -16.15 1.82 6.39
N HIS A 126 -15.97 2.53 5.27
CA HIS A 126 -16.31 2.05 3.93
C HIS A 126 -15.05 1.74 3.13
N TRP A 127 -15.00 0.53 2.57
CA TRP A 127 -13.91 0.00 1.77
C TRP A 127 -14.14 0.20 0.27
N ARG A 128 -13.12 0.71 -0.42
CA ARG A 128 -13.06 0.82 -1.88
C ARG A 128 -11.73 0.28 -2.38
N LEU A 129 -11.68 -0.07 -3.66
CA LEU A 129 -10.44 -0.47 -4.30
C LEU A 129 -10.09 0.51 -5.42
N LEU A 130 -8.92 1.15 -5.30
CA LEU A 130 -8.29 1.84 -6.40
C LEU A 130 -7.26 0.90 -7.05
N ILE A 131 -7.27 0.78 -8.36
CA ILE A 131 -6.29 0.03 -9.14
C ILE A 131 -5.57 1.01 -10.06
N LEU A 132 -4.23 1.06 -9.96
CA LEU A 132 -3.38 1.82 -10.87
C LEU A 132 -2.89 0.88 -11.96
N CYS A 133 -3.18 1.20 -13.22
CA CYS A 133 -2.81 0.37 -14.37
C CYS A 133 -1.77 1.10 -15.24
N ASN A 134 -0.64 0.44 -15.52
CA ASN A 134 0.43 0.91 -16.40
C ASN A 134 1.12 2.23 -16.00
N PHE A 135 1.18 2.53 -14.71
CA PHE A 135 1.79 3.76 -14.22
C PHE A 135 3.31 3.81 -14.45
N GLY A 136 3.99 2.65 -14.44
CA GLY A 136 5.40 2.53 -14.78
C GLY A 136 5.72 2.79 -16.25
N GLU A 137 4.97 2.14 -17.14
CA GLU A 137 5.16 2.28 -18.58
C GLU A 137 4.80 3.69 -19.09
N PHE A 138 3.85 4.35 -18.42
CA PHE A 138 3.52 5.74 -18.67
C PHE A 138 4.74 6.66 -18.57
N ILE A 139 5.60 6.43 -17.58
CA ILE A 139 6.83 7.20 -17.38
C ILE A 139 7.87 6.86 -18.44
N GLN A 140 7.94 5.59 -18.86
CA GLN A 140 9.07 5.07 -19.66
C GLN A 140 8.89 5.20 -21.18
N SER A 141 7.70 4.98 -21.72
CA SER A 141 7.53 4.85 -23.18
C SER A 141 6.27 5.49 -23.76
N GLN A 142 5.28 5.89 -22.93
CA GLN A 142 3.96 6.39 -23.38
C GLN A 142 3.22 5.46 -24.36
N THR A 143 3.63 4.19 -24.48
CA THR A 143 3.06 3.22 -25.45
C THR A 143 1.78 2.58 -24.94
N GLN A 144 1.58 2.52 -23.62
CA GLN A 144 0.34 2.10 -22.99
C GLN A 144 -0.28 3.28 -22.24
N CYS A 145 -1.60 3.44 -22.37
CA CYS A 145 -2.33 4.49 -21.69
C CYS A 145 -2.51 4.09 -20.21
N PRO A 146 -1.99 4.86 -19.25
CA PRO A 146 -2.31 4.62 -17.85
C PRO A 146 -3.79 4.88 -17.61
N CYS A 147 -4.37 4.14 -16.68
CA CYS A 147 -5.69 4.47 -16.16
C CYS A 147 -5.80 4.08 -14.69
N MET A 148 -6.77 4.69 -14.02
CA MET A 148 -7.16 4.36 -12.67
C MET A 148 -8.53 3.68 -12.71
N LEU A 149 -8.71 2.61 -11.97
CA LEU A 149 -10.01 1.96 -11.78
C LEU A 149 -10.42 2.16 -10.32
N LEU A 150 -11.59 2.73 -10.07
CA LEU A 150 -12.17 2.84 -8.74
C LEU A 150 -13.39 1.92 -8.64
N LEU A 151 -13.27 0.87 -7.83
CA LEU A 151 -14.33 -0.08 -7.56
C LEU A 151 -14.94 0.19 -6.18
N ASP A 152 -16.27 0.34 -6.18
CA ASP A 152 -17.07 0.63 -4.99
C ASP A 152 -18.33 -0.25 -5.03
N SER A 153 -18.47 -1.14 -4.05
CA SER A 153 -19.58 -2.09 -3.91
C SER A 153 -20.84 -1.46 -3.32
N LEU A 154 -20.76 -0.27 -2.73
CA LEU A 154 -21.92 0.43 -2.16
C LEU A 154 -22.49 1.49 -3.11
N ASN A 155 -21.73 1.91 -4.14
CA ASN A 155 -22.06 3.02 -5.02
C ASN A 155 -22.59 4.25 -4.24
N SER A 156 -22.14 4.41 -2.99
CA SER A 156 -22.79 5.25 -1.97
C SER A 156 -22.32 6.70 -2.01
N SER A 157 -21.33 6.99 -2.86
CA SER A 157 -20.69 8.30 -2.97
C SER A 157 -20.39 8.60 -4.43
N ASP A 158 -20.77 9.79 -4.89
CA ASP A 158 -20.33 10.33 -6.18
C ASP A 158 -18.80 10.25 -6.24
N PRO A 159 -18.20 9.56 -7.23
CA PRO A 159 -16.75 9.47 -7.40
C PRO A 159 -16.04 10.83 -7.30
N LYS A 160 -16.74 11.92 -7.65
CA LYS A 160 -16.26 13.30 -7.50
C LYS A 160 -15.86 13.69 -6.08
N THR A 161 -16.36 12.99 -5.06
CA THR A 161 -16.03 13.26 -3.65
C THR A 161 -14.64 12.78 -3.27
N ILE A 162 -14.20 11.64 -3.82
CA ILE A 162 -12.91 11.02 -3.49
C ILE A 162 -11.84 11.23 -4.57
N GLU A 163 -12.24 11.43 -5.83
CA GLU A 163 -11.34 11.65 -6.96
C GLU A 163 -10.32 12.77 -6.73
N PRO A 164 -10.67 13.97 -6.21
CA PRO A 164 -9.69 15.02 -5.96
C PRO A 164 -8.58 14.56 -5.00
N ASN A 165 -8.93 13.77 -3.99
CA ASN A 165 -7.99 13.24 -3.01
C ASN A 165 -7.10 12.15 -3.62
N ILE A 166 -7.67 11.28 -4.46
CA ILE A 166 -6.91 10.28 -5.24
C ILE A 166 -5.89 10.97 -6.17
N ARG A 167 -6.32 12.00 -6.91
CA ARG A 167 -5.42 12.74 -7.81
C ARG A 167 -4.31 13.45 -7.04
N MET A 168 -4.61 14.03 -5.87
CA MET A 168 -3.62 14.65 -5.01
C MET A 168 -2.62 13.63 -4.45
N PHE A 169 -3.11 12.48 -3.97
CA PHE A 169 -2.30 11.36 -3.49
C PHE A 169 -1.30 10.89 -4.54
N LEU A 170 -1.78 10.61 -5.75
CA LEU A 170 -0.93 10.16 -6.85
C LEU A 170 0.04 11.25 -7.29
N ARG A 171 -0.40 12.51 -7.45
CA ARG A 171 0.50 13.60 -7.83
C ARG A 171 1.67 13.75 -6.86
N ASP A 172 1.42 13.64 -5.55
CA ASP A 172 2.50 13.71 -4.56
C ASP A 172 3.41 12.48 -4.60
N ILE A 173 2.90 11.26 -4.83
CA ILE A 173 3.74 10.06 -5.05
C ILE A 173 4.64 10.25 -6.28
N PHE A 174 4.10 10.77 -7.39
CA PHE A 174 4.90 11.02 -8.59
C PHE A 174 6.00 12.05 -8.34
N ARG A 175 5.74 13.10 -7.57
CA ARG A 175 6.73 14.15 -7.23
C ARG A 175 7.91 13.62 -6.42
N GLU A 176 7.72 12.57 -5.63
CA GLU A 176 8.82 11.97 -4.84
C GLU A 176 9.86 11.26 -5.72
N GLU A 177 9.50 10.92 -6.95
CA GLU A 177 10.29 10.05 -7.83
C GLU A 177 10.52 10.63 -9.24
N ASN A 178 9.75 11.65 -9.65
CA ASN A 178 9.72 12.16 -11.02
C ASN A 178 9.72 13.70 -11.08
N THR A 179 9.77 14.25 -12.29
CA THR A 179 9.67 15.70 -12.53
C THR A 179 8.26 16.22 -12.24
N GLU A 180 8.16 17.52 -11.95
CA GLU A 180 6.87 18.19 -11.74
C GLU A 180 5.93 18.05 -12.95
N GLU A 181 6.48 18.07 -14.17
CA GLU A 181 5.72 17.89 -15.41
C GLU A 181 5.05 16.51 -15.49
N ILE A 182 5.77 15.44 -15.12
CA ILE A 182 5.20 14.09 -15.06
C ILE A 182 4.16 14.02 -13.95
N ALA A 183 4.42 14.63 -12.79
CA ALA A 183 3.43 14.66 -11.71
C ALA A 183 2.14 15.42 -12.10
N ASP A 184 2.24 16.50 -12.85
CA ASP A 184 1.09 17.27 -13.35
C ASP A 184 0.26 16.48 -14.37
N SER A 185 0.91 15.61 -15.15
CA SER A 185 0.22 14.76 -16.12
C SER A 185 -0.75 13.76 -15.47
N VAL A 186 -0.65 13.50 -14.16
CA VAL A 186 -1.61 12.70 -13.38
C VAL A 186 -3.03 13.27 -13.49
N ALA A 187 -3.18 14.58 -13.67
CA ALA A 187 -4.49 15.21 -13.88
C ALA A 187 -5.21 14.71 -15.16
N ASN A 188 -4.44 14.24 -16.14
CA ASN A 188 -4.97 13.76 -17.43
C ASN A 188 -5.18 12.24 -17.45
N ILE A 189 -4.70 11.50 -16.44
CA ILE A 189 -4.92 10.06 -16.35
C ILE A 189 -6.43 9.80 -16.13
N PRO A 190 -7.09 8.99 -16.96
CA PRO A 190 -8.49 8.65 -16.80
C PRO A 190 -8.76 7.92 -15.49
N LEU A 191 -9.78 8.37 -14.74
CA LEU A 191 -10.39 7.60 -13.66
C LEU A 191 -11.66 6.95 -14.19
N LEU A 192 -11.67 5.62 -14.24
CA LEU A 192 -12.81 4.82 -14.64
C LEU A 192 -13.48 4.27 -13.39
N VAL A 193 -14.81 4.27 -13.38
CA VAL A 193 -15.63 3.75 -12.28
C VAL A 193 -16.55 2.67 -12.86
N PRO A 194 -16.06 1.41 -12.98
CA PRO A 194 -16.84 0.33 -13.54
C PRO A 194 -18.08 0.03 -12.68
N LYS A 195 -19.18 -0.34 -13.33
CA LYS A 195 -20.40 -0.76 -12.63
C LYS A 195 -20.25 -2.20 -12.17
N VAL A 196 -19.53 -2.43 -11.09
CA VAL A 196 -19.31 -3.77 -10.53
C VAL A 196 -20.50 -4.28 -9.72
N PRO A 197 -20.60 -5.58 -9.39
CA PRO A 197 -21.67 -6.10 -8.56
C PRO A 197 -21.70 -5.36 -7.21
N GLN A 198 -22.90 -4.97 -6.80
CA GLN A 198 -23.14 -4.12 -5.62
C GLN A 198 -23.61 -4.95 -4.43
N GLN A 199 -23.06 -4.65 -3.25
CA GLN A 199 -23.49 -5.30 -2.01
C GLN A 199 -24.90 -4.87 -1.62
N GLN A 200 -25.59 -5.74 -0.88
CA GLN A 200 -26.98 -5.50 -0.44
C GLN A 200 -27.08 -5.14 1.06
N ASN A 201 -25.96 -5.12 1.78
CA ASN A 201 -25.86 -4.77 3.19
C ASN A 201 -24.82 -3.65 3.41
N SER A 202 -24.56 -3.23 4.64
CA SER A 202 -23.60 -2.17 4.98
C SER A 202 -22.25 -2.68 5.50
N GLU A 203 -21.97 -3.98 5.39
CA GLU A 203 -20.88 -4.64 6.11
C GLU A 203 -19.84 -5.26 5.18
N ASP A 204 -20.29 -5.81 4.04
CA ASP A 204 -19.45 -6.66 3.18
C ASP A 204 -18.43 -5.91 2.33
N CYS A 205 -18.37 -4.57 2.37
CA CYS A 205 -17.51 -3.79 1.47
C CYS A 205 -16.04 -4.23 1.48
N GLY A 206 -15.51 -4.64 2.64
CA GLY A 206 -14.16 -5.21 2.74
C GLY A 206 -14.02 -6.56 2.02
N ILE A 207 -15.02 -7.44 2.14
CA ILE A 207 -15.07 -8.74 1.44
C ILE A 207 -15.13 -8.53 -0.08
N PHE A 208 -15.94 -7.57 -0.54
CA PHE A 208 -16.01 -7.21 -1.95
C PHE A 208 -14.65 -6.73 -2.48
N VAL A 209 -13.94 -5.87 -1.74
CA VAL A 209 -12.59 -5.43 -2.12
C VAL A 209 -11.62 -6.61 -2.24
N LEU A 210 -11.60 -7.53 -1.27
CA LEU A 210 -10.78 -8.73 -1.33
C LEU A 210 -11.11 -9.57 -2.57
N TYR A 211 -12.40 -9.75 -2.86
CA TYR A 211 -12.82 -10.53 -4.02
C TYR A 211 -12.50 -9.86 -5.36
N TYR A 212 -12.63 -8.53 -5.44
CA TYR A 212 -12.20 -7.76 -6.59
C TYR A 212 -10.70 -7.95 -6.86
N ILE A 213 -9.86 -7.91 -5.81
CA ILE A 213 -8.42 -8.19 -5.93
C ILE A 213 -8.20 -9.60 -6.45
N ASN A 214 -8.87 -10.60 -5.86
CA ASN A 214 -8.73 -12.00 -6.27
C ASN A 214 -9.06 -12.21 -7.75
N LEU A 215 -10.24 -11.77 -8.18
CA LEU A 215 -10.69 -11.92 -9.56
C LEU A 215 -9.78 -11.16 -10.53
N PHE A 216 -9.41 -9.92 -10.20
CA PHE A 216 -8.53 -9.13 -11.05
C PHE A 216 -7.14 -9.77 -11.18
N MET A 217 -6.56 -10.29 -10.10
CA MET A 217 -5.31 -11.05 -10.14
C MET A 217 -5.41 -12.26 -11.06
N GLN A 218 -6.54 -12.96 -11.09
CA GLN A 218 -6.75 -14.11 -11.96
C GLN A 218 -6.90 -13.72 -13.43
N SER A 219 -7.70 -12.68 -13.72
CA SER A 219 -8.16 -12.38 -15.08
C SER A 219 -7.57 -11.12 -15.72
N ALA A 220 -6.63 -10.43 -15.06
CA ALA A 220 -6.07 -9.20 -15.59
C ALA A 220 -5.48 -9.40 -16.99
N PRO A 221 -5.78 -8.50 -17.95
CA PRO A 221 -5.31 -8.67 -19.31
C PRO A 221 -3.79 -8.53 -19.40
N GLU A 222 -3.18 -9.31 -20.30
CA GLU A 222 -1.77 -9.13 -20.64
C GLU A 222 -1.55 -7.83 -21.44
N ASP A 223 -2.54 -7.39 -22.23
CA ASP A 223 -2.49 -6.14 -22.99
C ASP A 223 -3.73 -5.26 -22.70
N LEU A 224 -3.46 -4.01 -22.30
CA LEU A 224 -4.45 -3.06 -21.78
C LEU A 224 -4.87 -1.99 -22.78
N SER A 225 -4.61 -2.20 -24.06
CA SER A 225 -4.84 -1.22 -25.12
C SER A 225 -6.30 -0.80 -25.30
N ILE A 226 -7.25 -1.40 -24.57
CA ILE A 226 -8.66 -1.11 -24.72
C ILE A 226 -9.30 -0.90 -23.35
N ILE A 227 -9.59 0.36 -23.01
CA ILE A 227 -10.47 0.75 -21.89
C ILE A 227 -11.82 -0.01 -21.94
N GLU A 228 -12.28 -0.41 -23.13
CA GLU A 228 -13.44 -1.28 -23.33
C GLU A 228 -13.25 -2.68 -22.72
N SER A 229 -12.03 -3.22 -22.67
CA SER A 229 -11.72 -4.52 -22.07
C SER A 229 -12.11 -4.57 -20.60
N TYR A 230 -11.78 -3.51 -19.85
CA TYR A 230 -12.15 -3.42 -18.44
C TYR A 230 -13.64 -3.26 -18.21
N SER A 231 -14.32 -2.52 -19.08
CA SER A 231 -15.78 -2.36 -19.00
C SER A 231 -16.50 -3.67 -19.34
N ASN A 232 -15.92 -4.49 -20.21
CA ASN A 232 -16.46 -5.80 -20.56
C ASN A 232 -16.23 -6.84 -19.45
N ILE A 233 -15.09 -6.79 -18.75
CA ILE A 233 -14.77 -7.74 -17.66
C ILE A 233 -15.44 -7.33 -16.35
N MET A 234 -15.25 -6.08 -15.91
CA MET A 234 -15.71 -5.56 -14.62
C MET A 234 -17.07 -4.86 -14.76
N ASN A 235 -18.10 -5.64 -15.03
CA ASN A 235 -19.48 -5.17 -15.15
C ASN A 235 -20.37 -5.72 -14.02
N GLU A 236 -21.65 -5.41 -14.06
CA GLU A 236 -22.61 -5.73 -12.99
C GLU A 236 -22.83 -7.24 -12.81
N ASN A 237 -22.42 -8.03 -13.80
CA ASN A 237 -22.46 -9.49 -13.83
C ASN A 237 -21.05 -10.12 -13.70
N TRP A 238 -20.05 -9.36 -13.24
CA TRP A 238 -18.66 -9.85 -13.14
C TRP A 238 -18.55 -11.14 -12.29
N PHE A 239 -19.39 -11.26 -11.27
CA PHE A 239 -19.54 -12.48 -10.48
C PHE A 239 -20.95 -12.60 -9.90
N SER A 240 -21.32 -13.82 -9.52
CA SER A 240 -22.58 -14.10 -8.82
C SER A 240 -22.43 -13.96 -7.30
N VAL A 241 -23.55 -13.79 -6.61
CA VAL A 241 -23.60 -13.83 -5.13
C VAL A 241 -23.07 -15.17 -4.60
N GLU A 242 -23.41 -16.27 -5.27
CA GLU A 242 -22.90 -17.61 -4.93
C GLU A 242 -21.37 -17.70 -5.04
N GLY A 243 -20.78 -17.08 -6.07
CA GLY A 243 -19.32 -17.02 -6.24
C GLY A 243 -18.64 -16.25 -5.10
N LEU A 244 -19.22 -15.12 -4.68
CA LEU A 244 -18.74 -14.34 -3.54
C LEU A 244 -18.82 -15.13 -2.23
N GLU A 245 -19.95 -15.80 -1.97
CA GLU A 245 -20.10 -16.60 -0.74
C GLU A 245 -19.18 -17.82 -0.74
N THR A 246 -18.95 -18.45 -1.89
CA THR A 246 -17.99 -19.55 -2.02
C THR A 246 -16.58 -19.07 -1.67
N PHE A 247 -16.14 -17.96 -2.27
CA PHE A 247 -14.87 -17.33 -1.97
C PHE A 247 -14.73 -16.98 -0.48
N TRP A 248 -15.77 -16.38 0.11
CA TRP A 248 -15.74 -15.99 1.52
C TRP A 248 -15.64 -17.20 2.45
N ASN A 249 -16.36 -18.28 2.16
CA ASN A 249 -16.29 -19.51 2.93
C ASN A 249 -14.90 -20.15 2.83
N GLU A 250 -14.28 -20.17 1.65
CA GLU A 250 -12.91 -20.68 1.47
C GLU A 250 -11.90 -19.91 2.32
N ILE A 251 -11.98 -18.57 2.33
CA ILE A 251 -11.16 -17.72 3.21
C ILE A 251 -11.39 -18.06 4.67
N CYS A 252 -12.65 -18.15 5.12
CA CYS A 252 -12.97 -18.45 6.51
C CYS A 252 -12.48 -19.83 6.98
N THR A 253 -12.28 -20.78 6.05
CA THR A 253 -11.74 -22.11 6.36
C THR A 253 -10.23 -22.22 6.29
N SER A 254 -9.56 -21.23 5.68
CA SER A 254 -8.12 -21.28 5.39
C SER A 254 -7.26 -20.50 6.39
N ILE A 255 -7.90 -19.86 7.37
CA ILE A 255 -7.25 -19.08 8.44
C ILE A 255 -7.61 -19.73 9.78
#